data_AF-A0A960E360-F1
#
_entry.id   AF-A0A960E360-F1
#
_cell.length_a   1.000
_cell.length_b   1.000
_cell.length_c   1.000
_cell.angle_alpha   90.00
_cell.angle_beta   90.00
_cell.angle_gamma   90.00
#
_symmetry.space_group_name_H-M   'P 1'
#
loop_
_entity.id
_entity.type
_entity.pdbx_description
1 polymer ?
#
loop_
_entity_poly.entity_id
_entity_poly.type
_entity_poly.pdbx_seq_one_letter_code
_entity_poly.pdbx_strand_id
1 'polypeptide(L)'
;QSKAAPNVFAIGDASALPISKAGSVTHFEGEVLVENIGRFLAGEELDATYDGHANCFIETGFGKAMLIDFNYETEPLPGHFPTSVGMPLLKESRMNHLGKLMFQWAYWHSLLPGRDIPGIGSHMPTAGKHRPEPQESTP
;
A
#
# COMPACT_ATOMS: atom_id res chain seq x y z
N GLN A 1 -15.35 -2.06 8.67
CA GLN A 1 -16.41 -2.25 9.69
C GLN A 1 -16.64 -3.75 9.92
N SER A 2 -16.89 -4.18 11.15
CA SER A 2 -17.22 -5.57 11.48
C SER A 2 -18.60 -5.96 10.92
N LYS A 3 -18.71 -7.20 10.42
CA LYS A 3 -20.00 -7.77 9.98
C LYS A 3 -20.93 -8.12 11.15
N ALA A 4 -20.40 -8.25 12.36
CA ALA A 4 -21.17 -8.66 13.54
C ALA A 4 -21.66 -7.48 14.40
N ALA A 5 -20.96 -6.34 14.35
CA ALA A 5 -21.31 -5.16 15.14
C ALA A 5 -20.92 -3.87 14.39
N PRO A 6 -21.85 -2.95 14.11
CA PRO A 6 -21.60 -1.79 13.24
C PRO A 6 -20.66 -0.74 13.86
N ASN A 7 -20.54 -0.71 15.18
CA ASN A 7 -19.65 0.18 15.93
C ASN A 7 -18.26 -0.44 16.22
N VAL A 8 -17.95 -1.60 15.65
CA VAL A 8 -16.66 -2.26 15.80
C VAL A 8 -15.91 -2.19 14.47
N PHE A 9 -14.66 -1.72 14.54
CA PHE A 9 -13.76 -1.61 13.40
C PHE A 9 -12.48 -2.38 13.68
N ALA A 10 -11.84 -2.89 12.63
CA ALA A 10 -10.59 -3.64 12.69
C ALA A 10 -9.66 -3.17 11.58
N ILE A 11 -8.35 -3.30 11.81
CA ILE A 11 -7.27 -2.84 10.92
C ILE A 11 -6.07 -3.76 11.04
N GLY A 12 -5.28 -3.83 9.97
CA GLY A 12 -4.03 -4.55 9.87
C GLY A 12 -4.22 -6.06 10.01
N ASP A 13 -3.27 -6.69 10.67
CA ASP A 13 -3.17 -8.15 10.78
C ASP A 13 -4.37 -8.79 11.51
N ALA A 14 -5.09 -8.02 12.32
CA ALA A 14 -6.30 -8.47 13.01
C ALA A 14 -7.55 -8.49 12.11
N SER A 15 -7.49 -7.87 10.92
CA SER A 15 -8.61 -7.81 10.00
C SER A 15 -8.76 -9.11 9.18
N ALA A 16 -9.98 -9.41 8.75
CA ALA A 16 -10.26 -10.51 7.83
C ALA A 16 -10.17 -10.10 6.34
N LEU A 17 -9.54 -8.95 6.04
CA LEU A 17 -9.37 -8.49 4.65
C LEU A 17 -8.48 -9.48 3.88
N PRO A 18 -8.87 -9.90 2.66
CA PRO A 18 -8.16 -10.90 1.87
C PRO A 18 -6.95 -10.27 1.13
N ILE A 19 -6.05 -9.66 1.89
CA ILE A 19 -4.86 -8.96 1.40
C ILE A 19 -3.63 -9.39 2.21
N SER A 20 -2.43 -9.14 1.70
CA SER A 20 -1.18 -9.35 2.45
C SER A 20 -1.21 -8.61 3.79
N LYS A 21 -0.67 -9.24 4.83
CA LYS A 21 -0.62 -8.69 6.19
C LYS A 21 0.74 -8.03 6.41
N ALA A 22 0.76 -6.70 6.40
CA ALA A 22 1.98 -5.91 6.42
C ALA A 22 1.75 -4.51 7.02
N GLY A 23 2.84 -3.86 7.46
CA GLY A 23 2.80 -2.50 8.01
C GLY A 23 2.37 -1.44 7.00
N SER A 24 2.77 -1.55 5.72
CA SER A 24 2.33 -0.65 4.64
C SER A 24 0.82 -0.76 4.40
N VAL A 25 0.31 -1.99 4.33
CA VAL A 25 -1.13 -2.28 4.23
C VAL A 25 -1.88 -1.68 5.42
N THR A 26 -1.38 -1.87 6.64
CA THR A 26 -2.00 -1.30 7.85
C THR A 26 -2.03 0.23 7.79
N HIS A 27 -0.99 0.87 7.24
CA HIS A 27 -0.97 2.31 7.06
C HIS A 27 -2.04 2.79 6.07
N PHE A 28 -2.16 2.14 4.91
CA PHE A 28 -3.15 2.46 3.88
C PHE A 28 -4.59 2.17 4.31
N GLU A 29 -4.82 1.07 5.02
CA GLU A 29 -6.11 0.80 5.69
C GLU A 29 -6.46 1.89 6.71
N GLY A 30 -5.45 2.46 7.38
CA GLY A 30 -5.61 3.50 8.39
C GLY A 30 -6.26 4.77 7.87
N GLU A 31 -5.88 5.21 6.68
CA GLU A 31 -6.47 6.39 6.03
C GLU A 31 -7.99 6.21 5.83
N VAL A 32 -8.39 5.10 5.21
CA VAL A 32 -9.80 4.78 4.94
C VAL A 32 -10.56 4.50 6.23
N LEU A 33 -9.92 3.89 7.22
CA LEU A 33 -10.55 3.60 8.50
C LEU A 33 -10.88 4.88 9.28
N VAL A 34 -9.96 5.83 9.35
CA VAL A 34 -10.16 7.07 10.10
C VAL A 34 -11.32 7.87 9.50
N GLU A 35 -11.38 7.98 8.17
CA GLU A 35 -12.49 8.63 7.48
C GLU A 35 -13.83 7.93 7.78
N ASN A 36 -13.85 6.60 7.73
CA ASN A 36 -15.04 5.81 8.02
C ASN A 36 -15.52 5.93 9.46
N ILE A 37 -14.62 6.03 10.43
CA ILE A 37 -15.00 6.29 11.82
C ILE A 37 -15.66 7.66 11.92
N GLY A 38 -15.11 8.68 11.24
CA GLY A 38 -15.72 10.01 11.16
C GLY A 38 -17.14 9.98 10.59
N ARG A 39 -17.31 9.36 9.42
CA ARG A 39 -18.62 9.20 8.76
C ARG A 39 -19.62 8.43 9.63
N PHE A 40 -19.18 7.35 10.28
CA PHE A 40 -20.02 6.58 11.21
C PHE A 40 -20.54 7.44 12.36
N LEU A 41 -19.67 8.25 12.97
CA LEU A 41 -20.05 9.16 14.06
C LEU A 41 -21.00 10.27 13.60
N ALA A 42 -20.89 10.69 12.33
CA ALA A 42 -21.79 11.66 11.71
C ALA A 42 -23.13 11.07 11.23
N GLY A 43 -23.28 9.74 11.25
CA GLY A 43 -24.45 9.05 10.68
C GLY A 43 -24.47 9.04 9.15
N GLU A 44 -23.31 9.19 8.53
CA GLU A 44 -23.12 9.19 7.07
C GLU A 44 -22.80 7.79 6.53
N GLU A 45 -22.96 7.61 5.22
CA GLU A 45 -22.60 6.36 4.55
C GLU A 45 -21.08 6.14 4.54
N LEU A 46 -20.66 4.94 4.89
CA LEU A 46 -19.25 4.55 4.93
C LEU A 46 -18.63 4.51 3.53
N ASP A 47 -17.37 4.89 3.46
CA ASP A 47 -16.52 4.76 2.30
C ASP A 47 -15.90 3.35 2.20
N ALA A 48 -16.21 2.62 1.14
CA ALA A 48 -15.70 1.26 0.90
C ALA A 48 -14.62 1.22 -0.19
N THR A 49 -13.86 2.31 -0.38
CA THR A 49 -12.94 2.47 -1.52
C THR A 49 -11.54 1.87 -1.36
N TYR A 50 -11.18 1.31 -0.19
CA TYR A 50 -9.86 0.70 -0.03
C TYR A 50 -9.61 -0.40 -1.07
N ASP A 51 -8.62 -0.18 -1.95
CA ASP A 51 -8.37 -1.01 -3.12
C ASP A 51 -7.42 -2.20 -2.84
N GLY A 52 -7.01 -2.38 -1.59
CA GLY A 52 -6.07 -3.42 -1.21
C GLY A 52 -4.61 -3.05 -1.45
N HIS A 53 -4.28 -1.77 -1.60
CA HIS A 53 -2.92 -1.30 -1.82
C HIS A 53 -1.92 -1.94 -0.84
N ALA A 54 -0.87 -2.53 -1.40
CA ALA A 54 0.22 -3.14 -0.67
C ALA A 54 1.56 -2.76 -1.32
N ASN A 55 2.49 -2.26 -0.49
CA ASN A 55 3.84 -1.90 -0.89
C ASN A 55 4.85 -2.69 -0.05
N CYS A 56 5.75 -3.44 -0.69
CA CYS A 56 6.66 -4.35 0.00
C CYS A 56 8.09 -4.26 -0.54
N PHE A 57 9.04 -4.09 0.37
CA PHE A 57 10.46 -4.32 0.11
C PHE A 57 10.82 -5.78 0.38
N ILE A 58 11.53 -6.41 -0.56
CA ILE A 58 12.02 -7.78 -0.47
C ILE A 58 13.55 -7.73 -0.51
N GLU A 59 14.20 -7.93 0.62
CA GLU A 59 15.66 -8.02 0.69
C GLU A 59 16.15 -9.25 -0.07
N THR A 60 17.02 -9.04 -1.06
CA THR A 60 17.61 -10.13 -1.85
C THR A 60 19.04 -10.47 -1.42
N GLY A 61 19.57 -9.72 -0.44
CA GLY A 61 20.92 -9.87 0.10
C GLY A 61 21.94 -8.99 -0.61
N PHE A 62 23.20 -9.06 -0.15
CA PHE A 62 24.33 -8.28 -0.70
C PHE A 62 24.08 -6.76 -0.81
N GLY A 63 23.30 -6.21 0.14
CA GLY A 63 22.92 -4.80 0.15
C GLY A 63 21.97 -4.40 -0.98
N LYS A 64 21.13 -5.33 -1.46
CA LYS A 64 20.12 -5.12 -2.49
C LYS A 64 18.75 -5.58 -2.01
N ALA A 65 17.73 -4.93 -2.54
CA ALA A 65 16.34 -5.33 -2.38
C ALA A 65 15.55 -5.12 -3.66
N MET A 66 14.40 -5.77 -3.77
CA MET A 66 13.36 -5.45 -4.74
C MET A 66 12.22 -4.70 -4.06
N LEU A 67 11.50 -3.91 -4.83
CA LEU A 67 10.27 -3.26 -4.41
C LEU A 67 9.12 -3.79 -5.26
N ILE A 68 8.01 -4.14 -4.62
CA ILE A 68 6.75 -4.51 -5.28
C ILE A 68 5.62 -3.63 -4.77
N ASP A 69 4.68 -3.33 -5.65
CA ASP A 69 3.54 -2.47 -5.38
C ASP A 69 2.33 -2.99 -6.17
N PHE A 70 1.26 -3.35 -5.45
CA PHE A 70 0.10 -4.05 -6.00
C PHE A 70 -1.17 -3.72 -5.21
N ASN A 71 -2.33 -4.13 -5.73
CA ASN A 71 -3.62 -4.01 -5.05
C ASN A 71 -4.51 -5.23 -5.37
N TYR A 72 -5.82 -5.19 -5.06
CA TYR A 72 -6.70 -6.34 -5.32
C TYR A 72 -6.82 -6.74 -6.79
N GLU A 73 -6.72 -5.77 -7.70
CA GLU A 73 -6.98 -5.98 -9.14
C GLU A 73 -5.69 -6.06 -9.96
N THR A 74 -4.65 -5.37 -9.51
CA THR A 74 -3.39 -5.19 -10.24
C THR A 74 -2.28 -5.95 -9.53
N GLU A 75 -1.78 -6.99 -10.21
CA GLU A 75 -0.54 -7.68 -9.82
C GLU A 75 0.67 -6.73 -9.85
N PRO A 76 1.79 -7.07 -9.17
CA PRO A 76 3.00 -6.27 -9.21
C PRO A 76 3.45 -5.95 -10.64
N LEU A 77 3.66 -4.67 -10.93
CA LEU A 77 4.09 -4.18 -12.24
C LEU A 77 5.55 -3.69 -12.21
N PRO A 78 6.28 -3.78 -13.35
CA PRO A 78 7.58 -3.11 -13.49
C PRO A 78 7.39 -1.59 -13.62
N GLY A 79 8.47 -0.83 -13.43
CA GLY A 79 8.43 0.64 -13.47
C GLY A 79 9.13 1.27 -12.26
N HIS A 80 8.58 2.36 -11.75
CA HIS A 80 9.10 3.09 -10.59
C HIS A 80 8.00 3.50 -9.62
N PHE A 81 8.37 3.68 -8.34
CA PHE A 81 7.51 4.17 -7.26
C PHE A 81 8.20 5.30 -6.47
N PRO A 82 7.49 6.35 -6.02
CA PRO A 82 6.04 6.57 -6.14
C PRO A 82 5.62 7.21 -7.47
N THR A 83 6.57 7.65 -8.30
CA THR A 83 6.31 8.26 -9.62
C THR A 83 7.22 7.65 -10.69
N SER A 84 7.19 8.18 -11.91
CA SER A 84 8.13 7.80 -12.97
C SER A 84 9.60 8.02 -12.61
N VAL A 85 9.87 8.89 -11.63
CA VAL A 85 11.18 9.08 -11.01
C VAL A 85 11.11 8.55 -9.57
N GLY A 86 11.81 7.46 -9.29
CA GLY A 86 11.74 6.82 -7.98
C GLY A 86 12.49 5.50 -7.87
N MET A 87 12.06 4.67 -6.93
CA MET A 87 12.59 3.33 -6.68
C MET A 87 12.10 2.34 -7.75
N PRO A 88 12.99 1.56 -8.38
CA PRO A 88 12.60 0.63 -9.43
C PRO A 88 11.79 -0.54 -8.84
N LEU A 89 10.65 -0.83 -9.49
CA LEU A 89 9.78 -1.95 -9.18
C LEU A 89 10.25 -3.21 -9.92
N LEU A 90 10.08 -4.38 -9.28
CA LEU A 90 10.46 -5.71 -9.82
C LEU A 90 11.91 -5.83 -10.27
N LYS A 91 12.81 -5.02 -9.71
CA LYS A 91 14.23 -5.04 -10.03
C LYS A 91 15.07 -4.98 -8.76
N GLU A 92 16.09 -5.83 -8.70
CA GLU A 92 17.08 -5.76 -7.64
C GLU A 92 17.86 -4.44 -7.69
N SER A 93 17.88 -3.72 -6.58
CA SER A 93 18.54 -2.42 -6.49
C SER A 93 19.09 -2.15 -5.09
N ARG A 94 20.28 -1.53 -5.05
CA ARG A 94 20.83 -0.96 -3.80
C ARG A 94 19.99 0.21 -3.30
N MET A 95 19.32 0.93 -4.21
CA MET A 95 18.44 2.04 -3.85
C MET A 95 17.22 1.54 -3.06
N ASN A 96 16.66 0.39 -3.45
CA ASN A 96 15.55 -0.22 -2.72
C ASN A 96 16.00 -0.68 -1.33
N HIS A 97 17.20 -1.25 -1.21
CA HIS A 97 17.78 -1.61 0.09
C HIS A 97 17.95 -0.38 1.00
N LEU A 98 18.53 0.71 0.46
CA LEU A 98 18.65 1.96 1.20
C LEU A 98 17.28 2.52 1.59
N GLY A 99 16.30 2.46 0.70
CA GLY A 99 14.91 2.81 0.99
C GLY A 99 14.32 2.01 2.15
N LYS A 100 14.55 0.69 2.17
CA LYS A 100 14.12 -0.20 3.27
C LYS A 100 14.77 0.16 4.60
N LEU A 101 16.04 0.54 4.60
CA LEU A 101 16.72 0.99 5.82
C LEU A 101 16.20 2.36 6.29
N MET A 102 16.01 3.31 5.36
CA MET A 102 15.40 4.61 5.67
C MET A 102 13.98 4.48 6.22
N PHE A 103 13.24 3.45 5.80
CA PHE A 103 11.89 3.19 6.29
C PHE A 103 11.82 3.00 7.81
N GLN A 104 12.87 2.46 8.45
CA GLN A 104 12.89 2.35 9.92
C GLN A 104 12.77 3.73 10.57
N TRP A 105 13.52 4.72 10.10
CA TRP A 105 13.44 6.08 10.61
C TRP A 105 12.09 6.72 10.28
N ALA A 106 11.62 6.57 9.04
CA ALA A 106 10.34 7.11 8.59
C ALA A 106 9.15 6.55 9.38
N TYR A 107 9.21 5.28 9.76
CA TYR A 107 8.19 4.65 10.59
C TYR A 107 8.02 5.39 11.92
N TRP A 108 9.10 5.62 12.67
CA TRP A 108 9.04 6.26 13.99
C TRP A 108 8.75 7.76 13.94
N HIS A 109 9.20 8.45 12.89
CA HIS A 109 9.14 9.92 12.83
C HIS A 109 8.04 10.47 11.92
N SER A 110 7.44 9.64 11.05
CA SER A 110 6.37 10.05 10.15
C SER A 110 5.10 9.20 10.33
N LEU A 111 5.18 7.88 10.15
CA LEU A 111 4.00 7.01 10.15
C LEU A 111 3.37 6.89 11.54
N LEU A 112 4.16 6.56 12.57
CA LEU A 112 3.63 6.35 13.92
C LEU A 112 3.01 7.62 14.53
N PRO A 113 3.57 8.84 14.31
CA PRO A 113 2.90 10.09 14.67
C PRO A 113 1.64 10.41 13.86
N GLY A 114 1.29 9.63 12.84
CA GLY A 114 0.12 9.85 11.99
C GLY A 114 0.28 11.02 11.02
N ARG A 115 1.50 11.27 10.51
CA ARG A 115 1.72 12.31 9.49
C ARG A 115 1.46 11.73 8.11
N ASP A 116 0.73 12.49 7.28
CA ASP A 116 0.48 12.13 5.89
C ASP A 116 1.78 12.11 5.09
N ILE A 117 1.88 11.13 4.18
CA ILE A 117 3.00 11.02 3.25
C ILE A 117 2.56 11.59 1.90
N PRO A 118 3.08 12.75 1.46
CA PRO A 118 2.61 13.39 0.23
C PRO A 118 2.74 12.46 -0.99
N GLY A 119 1.62 12.23 -1.68
CA GLY A 119 1.57 11.43 -2.91
C GLY A 119 1.55 9.91 -2.73
N ILE A 120 1.42 9.42 -1.49
CA ILE A 120 1.24 8.01 -1.18
C ILE A 120 0.00 7.91 -0.28
N GLY A 121 -0.98 7.10 -0.66
CA GLY A 121 -2.20 6.94 0.13
C GLY A 121 -2.84 5.57 -0.03
N SER A 122 -4.09 5.48 0.40
CA SER A 122 -4.89 4.25 0.42
C SER A 122 -5.09 3.58 -0.94
N HIS A 123 -5.06 4.35 -2.03
CA HIS A 123 -5.15 3.86 -3.40
C HIS A 123 -3.78 3.67 -4.03
N MET A 124 -3.61 2.56 -4.72
CA MET A 124 -2.35 2.24 -5.38
C MET A 124 -2.08 3.22 -6.54
N PRO A 125 -0.94 3.92 -6.55
CA PRO A 125 -0.62 4.85 -7.63
C PRO A 125 -0.35 4.09 -8.93
N THR A 126 -0.77 4.66 -10.05
CA THR A 126 -0.49 4.13 -11.41
C THR A 126 0.69 4.83 -12.08
N ALA A 127 1.09 6.01 -11.58
CA ALA A 127 2.17 6.80 -12.14
C ALA A 127 3.51 6.04 -12.09
N GLY A 128 4.23 6.00 -13.23
CA GLY A 128 5.54 5.36 -13.33
C GLY A 128 5.52 3.84 -13.48
N LYS A 129 4.35 3.19 -13.47
CA LYS A 129 4.20 1.75 -13.70
C LYS A 129 3.96 1.43 -15.17
N HIS A 130 4.59 0.37 -15.65
CA HIS A 130 4.39 -0.12 -17.01
C HIS A 130 3.41 -1.29 -16.97
N ARG A 131 2.21 -1.09 -17.52
CA ARG A 131 1.25 -2.18 -17.72
C ARG A 131 1.70 -3.00 -18.93
N PRO A 132 1.63 -4.34 -18.88
CA PRO A 132 1.78 -5.15 -20.08
C PRO A 132 0.71 -4.73 -21.10
N GLU A 133 1.08 -4.71 -22.39
CA GLU A 133 0.09 -4.56 -23.46
C GLU A 133 -0.93 -5.71 -23.36
N PRO A 134 -2.23 -5.47 -23.65
CA PRO A 134 -3.21 -6.54 -23.68
C PRO A 134 -2.72 -7.61 -24.64
N GLN A 135 -2.50 -8.84 -24.15
CA GLN A 135 -2.29 -9.97 -25.05
C GLN A 135 -3.59 -10.16 -25.82
N GLU A 136 -3.59 -9.81 -27.12
CA GLU A 136 -4.63 -10.26 -28.03
C GLU A 136 -4.70 -11.78 -27.92
N SER A 137 -5.80 -12.29 -27.37
CA SER A 137 -6.09 -13.71 -27.36
C SER A 137 -6.13 -14.18 -28.80
N THR A 138 -5.06 -14.82 -29.26
CA THR A 138 -5.06 -15.49 -30.55
C THR A 138 -6.07 -16.65 -30.45
N PRO A 139 -7.06 -16.73 -31.37
CA PRO A 139 -8.11 -17.75 -31.32
C PRO A 139 -7.58 -19.18 -31.50
#